data_AF-A0A6P6T511-F1
#
_entry.id   AF-A0A6P6T511-F1
#
_cell.length_a   1.000
_cell.length_b   1.000
_cell.length_c   1.000
_cell.angle_alpha   90.00
_cell.angle_beta   90.00
_cell.angle_gamma   90.00
#
_symmetry.space_group_name_H-M   'P 1'
#
loop_
_entity.id
_entity.type
_entity.pdbx_description
1 polymer ?
#
loop_
_entity_poly.entity_id
_entity_poly.type
_entity_poly.pdbx_seq_one_letter_code
_entity_poly.pdbx_strand_id
1 'polypeptide(L)'
;MGILLKTPNKLHFVSPLCGFADKVSALSSLKPQISQEFSKFGCKKSCFRGGSGRNGWIKASSSAILELVPETKKENLEFELPLYDPSKGLVVDLAVVGGGPAGLAVAQQVSEAGLSVCSIDPSPKLIWPNNYGVWVDEFEAMDLLDCLDATWSGAVVYIDDQNTKDLDRPYGRVNRKLLKSKMMQKCIVNGVKFHQAKVVKVIHEESKSLLICNDGVTIQAAAVLDATGFARCLVQYDKPYNPGYQVAYGILAEVEEHPFDVNKMVFMDWRDSHLNNNLVLKERNRRIPTFLYAMPFSSDRIFLEETSLVARPGVPMEDIQERMVARLRHLGIKVKSIEEDERCVIPMGGPLPVIPQRVVGIGGTAGMVHPSTGYMVARTLAAAPIVANAVVRYLGSDKTPVGADISSEVWKDLWPIERRRQREFFCFGMDILLKLDLDATRRFFDTFFNLEPRYWHGFLSSRLFLPELVLFGLSLFSHASNTSRFEIMTKGTLPLVNMINNLLQDGE
;
A
#
# COMPACT_ATOMS: atom_id res chain seq x y z
N MET A 1 -33.12 8.50 -32.07
CA MET A 1 -34.00 9.01 -30.99
C MET A 1 -34.07 7.94 -29.91
N GLY A 2 -33.41 7.99 -28.76
CA GLY A 2 -32.82 9.10 -28.03
C GLY A 2 -33.54 9.27 -26.69
N ILE A 3 -33.42 8.31 -25.76
CA ILE A 3 -33.83 8.49 -24.36
C ILE A 3 -32.73 7.93 -23.44
N LEU A 4 -32.14 8.87 -22.71
CA LEU A 4 -31.12 8.73 -21.66
C LEU A 4 -31.56 7.77 -20.55
N LEU A 5 -30.70 6.82 -20.20
CA LEU A 5 -30.67 6.19 -18.87
C LEU A 5 -29.51 6.78 -18.07
N LYS A 6 -29.87 7.60 -17.07
CA LYS A 6 -28.96 8.09 -16.02
C LYS A 6 -28.66 6.95 -15.05
N THR A 7 -27.40 6.55 -14.93
CA THR A 7 -26.90 5.76 -13.80
C THR A 7 -26.29 6.69 -12.74
N PRO A 8 -26.69 6.61 -11.46
CA PRO A 8 -26.05 7.37 -10.38
C PRO A 8 -24.86 6.58 -9.81
N ASN A 9 -23.64 7.05 -10.06
CA ASN A 9 -22.46 6.65 -9.30
C ASN A 9 -22.43 7.40 -7.96
N LYS A 10 -22.67 6.68 -6.86
CA LYS A 10 -22.28 7.06 -5.50
C LYS A 10 -21.89 5.79 -4.74
N LEU A 11 -20.61 5.44 -4.75
CA LEU A 11 -20.03 4.52 -3.77
C LEU A 11 -19.58 5.35 -2.57
N HIS A 12 -20.47 5.46 -1.58
CA HIS A 12 -20.07 5.82 -0.22
C HIS A 12 -19.53 4.55 0.46
N PHE A 13 -18.30 4.62 0.97
CA PHE A 13 -17.78 3.62 1.90
C PHE A 13 -18.59 3.68 3.20
N VAL A 14 -19.36 2.64 3.48
CA VAL A 14 -20.03 2.42 4.77
C VAL A 14 -19.50 1.11 5.34
N SER A 15 -18.91 1.20 6.54
CA SER A 15 -18.48 0.06 7.35
C SER A 15 -19.66 -0.84 7.71
N PRO A 16 -19.59 -2.18 7.58
CA PRO A 16 -20.62 -3.06 8.13
C PRO A 16 -20.36 -3.30 9.62
N LEU A 17 -21.28 -2.83 10.47
CA LEU A 17 -21.48 -3.32 11.83
C LEU A 17 -22.17 -4.69 11.73
N CYS A 18 -21.46 -5.76 12.06
CA CYS A 18 -22.05 -7.09 12.21
C CYS A 18 -22.49 -7.28 13.68
N GLY A 19 -23.79 -7.12 13.93
CA GLY A 19 -24.41 -7.43 15.21
C GLY A 19 -24.81 -8.90 15.27
N PHE A 20 -24.36 -9.59 16.32
CA PHE A 20 -24.83 -10.91 16.72
C PHE A 20 -26.32 -10.86 17.08
N ALA A 21 -27.08 -11.87 16.68
CA ALA A 21 -28.44 -12.12 17.14
C ALA A 21 -28.50 -13.52 17.73
N ASP A 22 -28.81 -13.61 19.03
CA ASP A 22 -29.41 -14.79 19.63
C ASP A 22 -30.58 -14.35 20.53
N LYS A 23 -31.70 -15.06 20.37
CA LYS A 23 -33.01 -14.91 21.04
C LYS A 23 -32.89 -15.38 22.51
N VAL A 24 -33.69 -14.95 23.50
CA VAL A 24 -35.09 -15.36 23.78
C VAL A 24 -35.58 -14.66 25.09
N SER A 25 -36.83 -14.13 25.07
CA SER A 25 -37.84 -13.85 26.16
C SER A 25 -37.41 -13.35 27.57
N ALA A 26 -38.10 -12.43 28.27
CA ALA A 26 -39.55 -12.32 28.53
C ALA A 26 -39.94 -10.98 29.21
N LEU A 27 -41.20 -10.56 28.99
CA LEU A 27 -42.12 -9.67 29.73
C LEU A 27 -41.61 -8.72 30.85
N SER A 28 -41.91 -7.41 30.74
CA SER A 28 -43.14 -6.74 31.27
C SER A 28 -42.98 -5.21 31.48
N SER A 29 -43.96 -4.48 30.95
CA SER A 29 -44.54 -3.18 31.32
C SER A 29 -43.88 -2.25 32.37
N LEU A 30 -43.66 -0.98 32.00
CA LEU A 30 -44.38 0.20 32.54
C LEU A 30 -44.00 1.50 31.77
N LYS A 31 -45.02 2.26 31.37
CA LYS A 31 -45.06 3.62 30.74
C LYS A 31 -45.02 4.71 31.84
N PRO A 32 -45.14 6.04 31.57
CA PRO A 32 -44.84 6.90 30.38
C PRO A 32 -44.22 8.29 30.73
N GLN A 33 -43.93 9.13 29.70
CA GLN A 33 -44.18 10.60 29.55
C GLN A 33 -43.19 11.17 28.50
N ILE A 34 -43.53 11.42 27.23
CA ILE A 34 -44.33 12.49 26.57
C ILE A 34 -43.80 13.92 26.75
N SER A 35 -43.21 14.47 25.67
CA SER A 35 -43.56 15.73 24.95
C SER A 35 -42.47 15.99 23.88
N GLN A 36 -42.69 15.75 22.59
CA GLN A 36 -43.32 16.60 21.56
C GLN A 36 -42.86 18.07 21.61
N GLU A 37 -42.10 18.53 20.61
CA GLU A 37 -42.65 19.22 19.44
C GLU A 37 -41.64 19.47 18.30
N PHE A 38 -42.17 19.41 17.08
CA PHE A 38 -41.57 19.72 15.79
C PHE A 38 -41.74 21.21 15.48
N SER A 39 -40.83 21.82 14.70
CA SER A 39 -41.25 22.68 13.58
C SER A 39 -40.12 22.96 12.57
N LYS A 40 -40.50 22.83 11.29
CA LYS A 40 -39.77 23.24 10.08
C LYS A 40 -39.77 24.76 9.95
N PHE A 41 -38.69 25.37 9.45
CA PHE A 41 -38.76 26.57 8.61
C PHE A 41 -37.56 26.65 7.66
N GLY A 42 -37.83 26.87 6.36
CA GLY A 42 -36.81 27.17 5.35
C GLY A 42 -36.53 28.67 5.25
N CYS A 43 -35.39 29.06 4.67
CA CYS A 43 -35.15 30.46 4.31
C CYS A 43 -34.38 30.66 2.99
N LYS A 44 -35.12 31.34 2.10
CA LYS A 44 -34.85 32.16 0.92
C LYS A 44 -33.41 32.59 0.57
N LYS A 45 -33.16 32.56 -0.75
CA LYS A 45 -32.15 33.34 -1.51
C LYS A 45 -32.45 34.84 -1.44
N SER A 46 -31.41 35.66 -1.29
CA SER A 46 -31.43 37.08 -1.66
C SER A 46 -30.25 37.41 -2.57
N CYS A 47 -30.54 38.17 -3.63
CA CYS A 47 -29.56 38.80 -4.51
C CYS A 47 -29.13 40.14 -3.91
N PHE A 48 -27.84 40.46 -4.01
CA PHE A 48 -27.35 41.84 -3.96
C PHE A 48 -26.35 42.04 -5.10
N ARG A 49 -26.59 43.09 -5.90
CA ARG A 49 -25.63 43.70 -6.84
C ARG A 49 -25.20 45.05 -6.26
N GLY A 50 -23.90 45.30 -6.23
CA GLY A 50 -23.28 46.59 -5.92
C GLY A 50 -21.76 46.46 -6.16
N GLY A 51 -21.21 47.30 -7.02
CA GLY A 51 -19.95 47.02 -7.74
C GLY A 51 -18.69 47.79 -7.32
N SER A 52 -17.66 47.49 -8.10
CA SER A 52 -16.38 48.19 -8.35
C SER A 52 -15.18 47.87 -7.44
N GLY A 53 -14.07 47.50 -8.09
CA GLY A 53 -12.73 47.88 -7.63
C GLY A 53 -11.73 46.76 -7.34
N ARG A 54 -10.96 46.38 -8.38
CA ARG A 54 -9.54 45.95 -8.36
C ARG A 54 -9.17 44.50 -7.98
N ASN A 55 -8.35 43.96 -8.89
CA ASN A 55 -7.44 42.83 -8.81
C ASN A 55 -8.09 41.46 -8.66
N GLY A 56 -8.66 40.98 -9.77
CA GLY A 56 -8.94 39.58 -9.97
C GLY A 56 -7.64 38.78 -9.98
N TRP A 57 -7.25 38.27 -8.82
CA TRP A 57 -6.51 37.02 -8.79
C TRP A 57 -7.43 35.94 -9.35
N ILE A 58 -7.18 35.57 -10.60
CA ILE A 58 -7.74 34.35 -11.17
C ILE A 58 -7.23 33.23 -10.26
N LYS A 59 -8.09 32.74 -9.36
CA LYS A 59 -7.92 31.42 -8.77
C LYS A 59 -7.85 30.46 -9.95
N ALA A 60 -6.65 30.11 -10.40
CA ALA A 60 -6.45 28.89 -11.15
C ALA A 60 -6.90 27.78 -10.19
N SER A 61 -8.15 27.37 -10.37
CA SER A 61 -8.81 26.40 -9.52
C SER A 61 -8.01 25.11 -9.59
N SER A 62 -7.91 24.41 -8.46
CA SER A 62 -7.50 23.01 -8.43
C SER A 62 -8.22 22.17 -9.50
N SER A 63 -9.39 22.60 -9.95
CA SER A 63 -10.14 22.00 -11.06
C SER A 63 -9.36 21.95 -12.38
N ALA A 64 -8.50 22.92 -12.71
CA ALA A 64 -7.87 22.95 -14.05
C ALA A 64 -6.92 21.77 -14.30
N ILE A 65 -6.11 21.37 -13.33
CA ILE A 65 -5.26 20.16 -13.45
C ILE A 65 -6.12 18.89 -13.37
N LEU A 66 -7.12 18.88 -12.49
CA LEU A 66 -8.02 17.74 -12.33
C LEU A 66 -8.95 17.52 -13.55
N GLU A 67 -9.22 18.57 -14.33
CA GLU A 67 -9.97 18.55 -15.59
C GLU A 67 -9.16 17.92 -16.74
N LEU A 68 -7.83 17.90 -16.64
CA LEU A 68 -6.94 17.26 -17.62
C LEU A 68 -6.79 15.75 -17.41
N VAL A 69 -7.30 15.22 -16.28
CA VAL A 69 -7.17 13.80 -15.95
C VAL A 69 -8.02 12.99 -16.93
N PRO A 70 -7.42 12.08 -17.73
CA PRO A 70 -8.17 11.26 -18.66
C PRO A 70 -9.09 10.29 -17.92
N GLU A 71 -10.16 9.82 -18.58
CA GLU A 71 -10.88 8.66 -18.06
C GLU A 71 -9.93 7.47 -17.95
N THR A 72 -9.87 6.84 -16.77
CA THR A 72 -8.96 5.74 -16.48
C THR A 72 -9.17 4.59 -17.49
N LYS A 73 -8.25 4.46 -18.45
CA LYS A 73 -8.29 3.36 -19.42
C LYS A 73 -7.85 2.08 -18.75
N LYS A 74 -8.80 1.17 -18.53
CA LYS A 74 -8.53 -0.19 -18.09
C LYS A 74 -7.91 -0.97 -19.24
N GLU A 75 -6.59 -1.07 -19.23
CA GLU A 75 -5.85 -1.89 -20.20
C GLU A 75 -5.81 -3.37 -19.76
N ASN A 76 -6.07 -4.27 -20.70
CA ASN A 76 -6.00 -5.72 -20.47
C ASN A 76 -4.80 -6.30 -21.20
N LEU A 77 -4.24 -7.37 -20.62
CA LEU A 77 -3.26 -8.21 -21.28
C LEU A 77 -3.94 -9.12 -22.31
N GLU A 78 -3.29 -9.27 -23.45
CA GLU A 78 -3.74 -10.11 -24.56
C GLU A 78 -3.25 -11.56 -24.37
N PHE A 79 -3.86 -12.27 -23.42
CA PHE A 79 -3.64 -13.71 -23.20
C PHE A 79 -4.93 -14.50 -23.35
N GLU A 80 -4.82 -15.70 -23.91
CA GLU A 80 -5.80 -16.77 -23.73
C GLU A 80 -5.49 -17.48 -22.41
N LEU A 81 -6.44 -17.43 -21.46
CA LEU A 81 -6.24 -18.00 -20.13
C LEU A 81 -6.75 -19.43 -20.09
N PRO A 82 -5.96 -20.41 -19.63
CA PRO A 82 -6.47 -21.74 -19.33
C PRO A 82 -7.51 -21.66 -18.21
N LEU A 83 -8.80 -21.76 -18.55
CA LEU A 83 -9.87 -21.60 -17.56
C LEU A 83 -10.00 -22.83 -16.67
N TYR A 84 -10.35 -22.60 -15.40
CA TYR A 84 -10.78 -23.65 -14.50
C TYR A 84 -12.11 -24.24 -14.99
N ASP A 85 -12.21 -25.57 -14.98
CA ASP A 85 -13.39 -26.31 -15.39
C ASP A 85 -14.09 -26.91 -14.15
N PRO A 86 -15.20 -26.32 -13.70
CA PRO A 86 -15.94 -26.79 -12.51
C PRO A 86 -16.48 -28.21 -12.66
N SER A 87 -16.72 -28.68 -13.90
CA SER A 87 -17.33 -30.00 -14.16
C SER A 87 -16.43 -31.16 -13.78
N LYS A 88 -15.10 -30.94 -13.73
CA LYS A 88 -14.13 -31.98 -13.39
C LYS A 88 -14.12 -32.31 -11.89
N GLY A 89 -14.66 -31.43 -11.05
CA GLY A 89 -14.74 -31.64 -9.59
C GLY A 89 -13.38 -31.89 -8.92
N LEU A 90 -12.27 -31.46 -9.55
CA LEU A 90 -10.92 -31.72 -9.07
C LEU A 90 -10.61 -30.86 -7.85
N VAL A 91 -10.04 -31.50 -6.83
CA VAL A 91 -9.38 -30.78 -5.73
C VAL A 91 -8.02 -30.34 -6.24
N VAL A 92 -7.77 -29.03 -6.24
CA VAL A 92 -6.45 -28.50 -6.59
C VAL A 92 -5.53 -28.51 -5.37
N ASP A 93 -4.23 -28.56 -5.58
CA ASP A 93 -3.26 -28.51 -4.50
C ASP A 93 -3.26 -27.12 -3.84
N LEU A 94 -3.31 -26.06 -4.67
CA LEU A 94 -3.33 -24.68 -4.19
C LEU A 94 -4.39 -23.83 -4.91
N ALA A 95 -5.28 -23.20 -4.15
CA ALA A 95 -6.07 -22.07 -4.63
C ALA A 95 -5.41 -20.74 -4.22
N VAL A 96 -5.10 -19.90 -5.20
CA VAL A 96 -4.55 -18.55 -4.99
C VAL A 96 -5.64 -17.51 -5.24
N VAL A 97 -6.00 -16.75 -4.21
CA VAL A 97 -7.05 -15.73 -4.29
C VAL A 97 -6.42 -14.36 -4.43
N GLY A 98 -6.51 -13.78 -5.62
CA GLY A 98 -5.93 -12.49 -6.00
C GLY A 98 -4.78 -12.62 -7.00
N GLY A 99 -4.91 -11.95 -8.15
CA GLY A 99 -3.96 -11.96 -9.26
C GLY A 99 -2.93 -10.83 -9.21
N GLY A 100 -2.56 -10.37 -8.01
CA GLY A 100 -1.49 -9.40 -7.77
C GLY A 100 -0.07 -10.01 -7.92
N PRO A 101 1.00 -9.20 -7.79
CA PRO A 101 2.38 -9.68 -7.89
C PRO A 101 2.66 -10.84 -6.92
N ALA A 102 2.14 -10.74 -5.70
CA ALA A 102 2.30 -11.75 -4.65
C ALA A 102 1.69 -13.11 -5.04
N GLY A 103 0.43 -13.09 -5.49
CA GLY A 103 -0.31 -14.30 -5.84
C GLY A 103 0.28 -14.98 -7.08
N LEU A 104 0.59 -14.21 -8.12
CA LEU A 104 1.20 -14.77 -9.33
C LEU A 104 2.60 -15.33 -9.07
N ALA A 105 3.41 -14.69 -8.24
CA ALA A 105 4.75 -15.19 -7.92
C ALA A 105 4.72 -16.54 -7.17
N VAL A 106 3.77 -16.74 -6.25
CA VAL A 106 3.60 -18.03 -5.57
C VAL A 106 2.97 -19.06 -6.51
N ALA A 107 1.94 -18.68 -7.27
CA ALA A 107 1.29 -19.57 -8.24
C ALA A 107 2.29 -20.12 -9.25
N GLN A 108 3.19 -19.27 -9.76
CA GLN A 108 4.25 -19.66 -10.68
C GLN A 108 5.14 -20.74 -10.09
N GLN A 109 5.70 -20.51 -8.90
CA GLN A 109 6.68 -21.43 -8.31
C GLN A 109 6.06 -22.75 -7.83
N VAL A 110 4.84 -22.70 -7.30
CA VAL A 110 4.12 -23.91 -6.89
C VAL A 110 3.75 -24.77 -8.10
N SER A 111 3.30 -24.15 -9.20
CA SER A 111 3.01 -24.89 -10.44
C SER A 111 4.26 -25.38 -11.16
N GLU A 112 5.39 -24.67 -11.05
CA GLU A 112 6.70 -25.12 -11.56
C GLU A 112 7.16 -26.42 -10.91
N ALA A 113 6.80 -26.64 -9.64
CA ALA A 113 7.04 -27.89 -8.92
C ALA A 113 6.05 -29.02 -9.28
N GLY A 114 5.15 -28.81 -10.24
CA GLY A 114 4.20 -29.81 -10.73
C GLY A 114 2.89 -29.91 -9.95
N LEU A 115 2.65 -29.04 -8.97
CA LEU A 115 1.39 -29.00 -8.22
C LEU A 115 0.29 -28.28 -9.01
N SER A 116 -0.95 -28.74 -8.85
CA SER A 116 -2.13 -28.15 -9.49
C SER A 116 -2.55 -26.85 -8.78
N VAL A 117 -2.59 -25.76 -9.56
CA VAL A 117 -2.90 -24.42 -9.03
C VAL A 117 -4.11 -23.83 -9.74
N CYS A 118 -5.04 -23.27 -8.97
CA CYS A 118 -6.12 -22.42 -9.46
C CYS A 118 -5.94 -20.97 -8.97
N SER A 119 -5.75 -20.02 -9.89
CA SER A 119 -5.70 -18.58 -9.60
C SER A 119 -7.09 -17.97 -9.80
N ILE A 120 -7.63 -17.39 -8.73
CA ILE A 120 -8.97 -16.81 -8.70
C ILE A 120 -8.84 -15.29 -8.57
N ASP A 121 -9.27 -14.56 -9.58
CA ASP A 121 -9.20 -13.10 -9.61
C ASP A 121 -10.41 -12.53 -10.38
N PRO A 122 -11.05 -11.43 -9.94
CA PRO A 122 -12.19 -10.86 -10.66
C PRO A 122 -11.85 -10.27 -12.04
N SER A 123 -10.58 -9.96 -12.30
CA SER A 123 -10.10 -9.27 -13.49
C SER A 123 -8.66 -9.71 -13.83
N PRO A 124 -8.42 -11.01 -14.11
CA PRO A 124 -7.07 -11.57 -14.19
C PRO A 124 -6.24 -10.94 -15.32
N LYS A 125 -6.89 -10.47 -16.38
CA LYS A 125 -6.24 -9.80 -17.53
C LYS A 125 -5.94 -8.31 -17.29
N LEU A 126 -6.60 -7.66 -16.34
CA LEU A 126 -6.47 -6.21 -16.13
C LEU A 126 -5.07 -5.87 -15.61
N ILE A 127 -4.36 -4.93 -16.24
CA ILE A 127 -3.04 -4.49 -15.75
C ILE A 127 -3.18 -3.91 -14.33
N TRP A 128 -2.19 -4.16 -13.48
CA TRP A 128 -2.23 -3.65 -12.11
C TRP A 128 -2.25 -2.13 -12.08
N PRO A 129 -3.17 -1.50 -11.34
CA PRO A 129 -3.42 -0.06 -11.43
C PRO A 129 -2.35 0.80 -10.77
N ASN A 130 -1.57 0.26 -9.83
CA ASN A 130 -0.60 1.03 -9.03
C ASN A 130 0.78 1.06 -9.69
N ASN A 131 1.46 2.20 -9.64
CA ASN A 131 2.87 2.28 -10.00
C ASN A 131 3.75 1.74 -8.86
N TYR A 132 4.91 1.20 -9.23
CA TYR A 132 5.87 0.69 -8.26
C TYR A 132 7.24 1.30 -8.55
N GLY A 133 7.81 1.92 -7.51
CA GLY A 133 9.22 2.27 -7.45
C GLY A 133 9.98 1.23 -6.63
N VAL A 134 11.19 0.91 -7.05
CA VAL A 134 12.05 -0.10 -6.41
C VAL A 134 13.51 0.35 -6.46
N TRP A 135 14.33 -0.11 -5.52
CA TRP A 135 15.77 0.02 -5.68
C TRP A 135 16.26 -1.02 -6.70
N VAL A 136 17.13 -0.60 -7.63
CA VAL A 136 17.54 -1.46 -8.75
C VAL A 136 18.22 -2.74 -8.26
N ASP A 137 19.01 -2.66 -7.19
CA ASP A 137 19.70 -3.81 -6.58
C ASP A 137 18.73 -4.89 -6.07
N GLU A 138 17.51 -4.50 -5.67
CA GLU A 138 16.49 -5.46 -5.21
C GLU A 138 15.93 -6.28 -6.38
N PHE A 139 15.71 -5.63 -7.53
CA PHE A 139 15.22 -6.31 -8.74
C PHE A 139 16.31 -7.09 -9.46
N GLU A 140 17.56 -6.62 -9.41
CA GLU A 140 18.74 -7.36 -9.87
C GLU A 140 18.88 -8.70 -9.13
N ALA A 141 18.77 -8.69 -7.80
CA ALA A 141 18.84 -9.90 -6.99
C ALA A 141 17.73 -10.93 -7.29
N MET A 142 16.66 -10.53 -8.00
CA MET A 142 15.54 -11.37 -8.40
C MET A 142 15.49 -11.68 -9.91
N ASP A 143 16.49 -11.25 -10.69
CA ASP A 143 16.51 -11.37 -12.16
C ASP A 143 15.27 -10.71 -12.83
N LEU A 144 14.94 -9.51 -12.36
CA LEU A 144 13.78 -8.72 -12.81
C LEU A 144 14.17 -7.35 -13.39
N LEU A 145 15.44 -7.12 -13.73
CA LEU A 145 15.87 -5.84 -14.33
C LEU A 145 15.16 -5.52 -15.64
N ASP A 146 14.84 -6.55 -16.42
CA ASP A 146 14.06 -6.44 -17.66
C ASP A 146 12.63 -5.91 -17.42
N CYS A 147 12.13 -5.98 -16.19
CA CYS A 147 10.82 -5.47 -15.79
C CYS A 147 10.84 -3.99 -15.37
N LEU A 148 11.94 -3.25 -15.55
CA LEU A 148 12.01 -1.81 -15.29
C LEU A 148 11.81 -1.02 -16.59
N ASP A 149 10.92 -0.02 -16.61
CA ASP A 149 10.74 0.86 -17.78
C ASP A 149 11.57 2.15 -17.71
N ALA A 150 12.07 2.50 -16.53
CA ALA A 150 13.00 3.60 -16.34
C ALA A 150 13.89 3.34 -15.12
N THR A 151 15.12 3.85 -15.18
CA THR A 151 16.11 3.78 -14.10
C THR A 151 16.84 5.12 -13.99
N TRP A 152 17.11 5.53 -12.76
CA TRP A 152 17.92 6.70 -12.43
C TRP A 152 19.16 6.24 -11.69
N SER A 153 20.30 6.85 -11.97
CA SER A 153 21.58 6.42 -11.39
C SER A 153 21.66 6.63 -9.88
N GLY A 154 20.84 7.53 -9.36
CA GLY A 154 20.72 7.81 -7.95
C GLY A 154 19.42 8.54 -7.62
N ALA A 155 19.29 8.92 -6.36
CA ALA A 155 18.12 9.59 -5.85
C ALA A 155 18.51 10.85 -5.05
N VAL A 156 17.62 11.83 -4.98
CA VAL A 156 17.86 13.09 -4.28
C VAL A 156 16.80 13.33 -3.22
N VAL A 157 17.22 13.79 -2.04
CA VAL A 157 16.32 14.23 -0.97
C VAL A 157 16.56 15.70 -0.68
N TYR A 158 15.53 16.53 -0.91
CA TYR A 158 15.54 17.92 -0.45
C TYR A 158 14.96 17.97 0.96
N ILE A 159 15.81 18.23 1.95
CA ILE A 159 15.39 18.40 3.34
C ILE A 159 14.69 19.75 3.50
N ASP A 160 15.30 20.80 2.97
CA ASP A 160 14.78 22.16 2.94
C ASP A 160 15.41 22.91 1.76
N ASP A 161 15.19 24.24 1.69
CA ASP A 161 15.68 25.07 0.60
C ASP A 161 17.23 25.22 0.61
N GLN A 162 17.92 24.80 1.67
CA GLN A 162 19.37 24.94 1.84
C GLN A 162 20.12 23.59 1.88
N ASN A 163 19.43 22.49 2.21
CA ASN A 163 20.04 21.20 2.49
C ASN A 163 19.46 20.12 1.57
N THR A 164 20.35 19.53 0.77
CA THR A 164 20.04 18.46 -0.19
C THR A 164 20.95 17.27 0.07
N LYS A 165 20.39 16.06 0.04
CA LYS A 165 21.14 14.79 0.11
C LYS A 165 21.14 14.12 -1.24
N ASP A 166 22.32 13.68 -1.64
CA ASP A 166 22.55 12.86 -2.81
C ASP A 166 22.69 11.41 -2.38
N LEU A 167 21.80 10.55 -2.87
CA LEU A 167 21.79 9.13 -2.57
C LEU A 167 22.34 8.38 -3.77
N ASP A 168 23.56 7.88 -3.63
CA ASP A 168 24.25 7.06 -4.63
C ASP A 168 23.73 5.60 -4.60
N ARG A 169 22.42 5.46 -4.80
CA ARG A 169 21.74 4.16 -4.93
C ARG A 169 20.73 4.25 -6.08
N PRO A 170 20.93 3.48 -7.17
CA PRO A 170 20.02 3.54 -8.32
C PRO A 170 18.58 3.16 -7.95
N TYR A 171 17.63 3.89 -8.53
CA TYR A 171 16.20 3.67 -8.35
C TYR A 171 15.54 3.38 -9.69
N GLY A 172 14.49 2.56 -9.70
CA GLY A 172 13.81 2.15 -10.91
C GLY A 172 12.29 2.22 -10.78
N ARG A 173 11.62 2.49 -11.90
CA ARG A 173 10.18 2.32 -12.04
C ARG A 173 9.89 0.98 -12.71
N VAL A 174 8.93 0.25 -12.15
CA VAL A 174 8.54 -1.06 -12.65
C VAL A 174 7.58 -0.90 -13.82
N ASN A 175 7.89 -1.56 -14.93
CA ASN A 175 6.97 -1.81 -16.02
C ASN A 175 5.92 -2.84 -15.58
N ARG A 176 4.79 -2.34 -15.08
CA ARG A 176 3.66 -3.13 -14.55
C ARG A 176 3.13 -4.14 -15.55
N LYS A 177 3.03 -3.72 -16.82
CA LYS A 177 2.54 -4.55 -17.94
C LYS A 177 3.50 -5.71 -18.20
N LEU A 178 4.79 -5.42 -18.30
CA LEU A 178 5.81 -6.42 -18.58
C LEU A 178 5.98 -7.38 -17.41
N LEU A 179 6.04 -6.88 -16.17
CA LEU A 179 6.13 -7.72 -14.97
C LEU A 179 4.95 -8.69 -14.88
N LYS A 180 3.72 -8.18 -15.04
CA LYS A 180 2.53 -9.03 -15.03
C LYS A 180 2.53 -10.03 -16.19
N SER A 181 2.92 -9.61 -17.39
CA SER A 181 3.00 -10.49 -18.56
C SER A 181 4.00 -11.63 -18.36
N LYS A 182 5.21 -11.32 -17.86
CA LYS A 182 6.26 -12.30 -17.55
C LYS A 182 5.77 -13.34 -16.53
N MET A 183 5.13 -12.90 -15.45
CA MET A 183 4.57 -13.80 -14.43
C MET A 183 3.40 -14.64 -14.96
N MET A 184 2.46 -14.01 -15.68
CA MET A 184 1.31 -14.72 -16.24
C MET A 184 1.72 -15.76 -17.28
N GLN A 185 2.67 -15.45 -18.16
CA GLN A 185 3.17 -16.39 -19.16
C GLN A 185 3.76 -17.64 -18.49
N LYS A 186 4.57 -17.47 -17.45
CA LYS A 186 5.12 -18.61 -16.69
C LYS A 186 4.02 -19.43 -16.01
N CYS A 187 3.03 -18.78 -15.37
CA CYS A 187 1.87 -19.49 -14.81
C CYS A 187 1.10 -20.30 -15.88
N ILE A 188 0.88 -19.74 -17.07
CA ILE A 188 0.19 -20.42 -18.17
C ILE A 188 0.99 -21.64 -18.63
N VAL A 189 2.30 -21.48 -18.86
CA VAL A 189 3.20 -22.57 -19.27
C VAL A 189 3.24 -23.69 -18.24
N ASN A 190 3.23 -23.36 -16.95
CA ASN A 190 3.21 -24.32 -15.85
C ASN A 190 1.82 -24.95 -15.60
N GLY A 191 0.81 -24.59 -16.40
CA GLY A 191 -0.51 -25.24 -16.36
C GLY A 191 -1.49 -24.67 -15.32
N VAL A 192 -1.21 -23.51 -14.72
CA VAL A 192 -2.13 -22.82 -13.80
C VAL A 192 -3.48 -22.60 -14.47
N LYS A 193 -4.56 -22.94 -13.76
CA LYS A 193 -5.92 -22.65 -14.19
C LYS A 193 -6.40 -21.32 -13.61
N PHE A 194 -7.15 -20.56 -14.39
CA PHE A 194 -7.68 -19.27 -13.99
C PHE A 194 -9.20 -19.33 -13.84
N HIS A 195 -9.70 -18.72 -12.78
CA HIS A 195 -11.12 -18.54 -12.57
C HIS A 195 -11.43 -17.06 -12.37
N GLN A 196 -12.18 -16.48 -13.30
CA GLN A 196 -12.53 -15.07 -13.27
C GLN A 196 -13.72 -14.81 -12.35
N ALA A 197 -13.47 -14.80 -11.04
CA ALA A 197 -14.50 -14.58 -10.04
C ALA A 197 -13.92 -13.95 -8.77
N LYS A 198 -14.82 -13.55 -7.86
CA LYS A 198 -14.46 -13.12 -6.51
C LYS A 198 -14.81 -14.23 -5.52
N VAL A 199 -13.84 -14.66 -4.73
CA VAL A 199 -14.10 -15.53 -3.58
C VAL A 199 -14.83 -14.72 -2.51
N VAL A 200 -15.98 -15.24 -2.07
CA VAL A 200 -16.83 -14.62 -1.04
C VAL A 200 -16.56 -15.22 0.33
N LYS A 201 -16.31 -16.54 0.37
CA LYS A 201 -16.13 -17.28 1.62
C LYS A 201 -15.26 -18.50 1.40
N VAL A 202 -14.52 -18.88 2.44
CA VAL A 202 -13.82 -20.16 2.54
C VAL A 202 -14.46 -20.97 3.68
N ILE A 203 -14.72 -22.25 3.42
CA ILE A 203 -15.16 -23.22 4.42
C ILE A 203 -14.12 -24.32 4.50
N HIS A 204 -13.75 -24.71 5.71
CA HIS A 204 -12.73 -25.72 5.93
C HIS A 204 -13.38 -27.05 6.32
N GLU A 205 -13.00 -28.12 5.63
CA GLU A 205 -13.33 -29.51 5.98
C GLU A 205 -12.10 -30.20 6.59
N GLU A 206 -12.10 -31.50 6.84
CA GLU A 206 -10.93 -32.14 7.46
C GLU A 206 -9.68 -32.06 6.57
N SER A 207 -9.78 -32.50 5.32
CA SER A 207 -8.64 -32.63 4.40
C SER A 207 -8.54 -31.54 3.31
N LYS A 208 -9.54 -30.67 3.17
CA LYS A 208 -9.62 -29.68 2.10
C LYS A 208 -10.39 -28.43 2.51
N SER A 209 -10.32 -27.41 1.67
CA SER A 209 -11.09 -26.16 1.80
C SER A 209 -11.97 -25.95 0.57
N LEU A 210 -13.16 -25.41 0.80
CA LEU A 210 -14.13 -25.03 -0.23
C LEU A 210 -14.16 -23.51 -0.36
N LEU A 211 -13.79 -22.99 -1.54
CA LEU A 211 -13.83 -21.57 -1.87
C LEU A 211 -15.11 -21.29 -2.66
N ILE A 212 -16.04 -20.55 -2.05
CA ILE A 212 -17.31 -20.18 -2.66
C ILE A 212 -17.11 -18.86 -3.41
N CYS A 213 -17.32 -18.90 -4.73
CA CYS A 213 -17.20 -17.73 -5.59
C CYS A 213 -18.55 -17.03 -5.78
N ASN A 214 -18.50 -15.75 -6.15
CA ASN A 214 -19.69 -14.91 -6.33
C ASN A 214 -20.55 -15.27 -7.55
N ASP A 215 -20.05 -16.11 -8.45
CA ASP A 215 -20.75 -16.65 -9.61
C ASP A 215 -21.43 -18.01 -9.32
N GLY A 216 -21.34 -18.50 -8.07
CA GLY A 216 -21.91 -19.77 -7.64
C GLY A 216 -20.98 -20.98 -7.80
N VAL A 217 -19.81 -20.82 -8.43
CA VAL A 217 -18.81 -21.89 -8.53
C VAL A 217 -18.14 -22.11 -7.18
N THR A 218 -17.94 -23.38 -6.81
CA THR A 218 -17.15 -23.77 -5.64
C THR A 218 -15.88 -24.46 -6.10
N ILE A 219 -14.73 -23.93 -5.68
CA ILE A 219 -13.41 -24.52 -5.95
C ILE A 219 -12.95 -25.26 -4.70
N GLN A 220 -12.44 -26.48 -4.86
CA GLN A 220 -11.92 -27.28 -3.76
C GLN A 220 -10.39 -27.25 -3.80
N ALA A 221 -9.74 -27.00 -2.67
CA ALA A 221 -8.29 -26.95 -2.60
C ALA A 221 -7.72 -27.57 -1.32
N ALA A 222 -6.54 -28.20 -1.40
CA ALA A 222 -5.82 -28.67 -0.23
C ALA A 222 -5.30 -27.48 0.61
N ALA A 223 -4.70 -26.49 -0.04
CA ALA A 223 -4.25 -25.24 0.57
C ALA A 223 -4.92 -24.01 -0.07
N VAL A 224 -5.12 -22.96 0.73
CA VAL A 224 -5.64 -21.66 0.28
C VAL A 224 -4.63 -20.57 0.60
N LEU A 225 -4.25 -19.81 -0.43
CA LEU A 225 -3.43 -18.62 -0.32
C LEU A 225 -4.28 -17.38 -0.57
N ASP A 226 -4.45 -16.55 0.46
CA ASP A 226 -4.96 -15.20 0.34
C ASP A 226 -3.85 -14.26 -0.14
N ALA A 227 -4.00 -13.77 -1.37
CA ALA A 227 -3.16 -12.75 -1.99
C ALA A 227 -3.99 -11.50 -2.37
N THR A 228 -5.11 -11.26 -1.67
CA THR A 228 -6.07 -10.17 -1.97
C THR A 228 -5.56 -8.76 -1.61
N GLY A 229 -4.30 -8.63 -1.18
CA GLY A 229 -3.69 -7.35 -0.83
C GLY A 229 -4.39 -6.69 0.36
N PHE A 230 -4.78 -5.43 0.23
CA PHE A 230 -5.40 -4.66 1.33
C PHE A 230 -6.88 -4.95 1.54
N ALA A 231 -7.49 -5.78 0.69
CA ALA A 231 -8.89 -6.18 0.85
C ALA A 231 -9.10 -7.10 2.05
N ARG A 232 -8.06 -7.81 2.53
CA ARG A 232 -8.06 -8.61 3.77
C ARG A 232 -9.28 -9.52 3.88
N CYS A 233 -9.56 -10.27 2.81
CA CYS A 233 -10.85 -10.92 2.63
C CYS A 233 -10.96 -12.28 3.34
N LEU A 234 -9.87 -13.03 3.48
CA LEU A 234 -9.94 -14.43 3.90
C LEU A 234 -9.16 -14.72 5.19
N VAL A 235 -7.97 -14.14 5.36
CA VAL A 235 -7.22 -14.30 6.61
C VAL A 235 -7.91 -13.56 7.76
N GLN A 236 -7.83 -14.15 8.94
CA GLN A 236 -8.44 -13.65 10.16
C GLN A 236 -7.45 -12.79 10.97
N TYR A 237 -8.00 -11.81 11.67
CA TYR A 237 -7.30 -10.91 12.59
C TYR A 237 -8.05 -10.86 13.91
N ASP A 238 -7.33 -10.80 15.01
CA ASP A 238 -7.84 -10.70 16.39
C ASP A 238 -7.75 -9.29 16.98
N LYS A 239 -6.99 -8.41 16.32
CA LYS A 239 -6.77 -7.02 16.74
C LYS A 239 -7.56 -6.02 15.88
N PRO A 240 -8.03 -4.90 16.45
CA PRO A 240 -8.66 -3.83 15.69
C PRO A 240 -7.77 -3.31 14.57
N TYR A 241 -8.36 -3.10 13.40
CA TYR A 241 -7.63 -2.59 12.25
C TYR A 241 -7.52 -1.06 12.31
N ASN A 242 -6.38 -0.58 12.80
CA ASN A 242 -6.07 0.85 12.91
C ASN A 242 -4.61 1.16 12.49
N PRO A 243 -4.22 0.90 11.23
CA PRO A 243 -2.87 1.17 10.77
C PRO A 243 -2.60 2.69 10.66
N GLY A 244 -1.34 3.06 10.43
CA GLY A 244 -1.07 4.37 9.82
C GLY A 244 -1.45 4.33 8.34
N TYR A 245 -1.60 5.49 7.70
CA TYR A 245 -1.87 5.57 6.27
C TYR A 245 -0.89 6.52 5.60
N GLN A 246 -0.27 6.04 4.52
CA GLN A 246 0.41 6.87 3.55
C GLN A 246 -0.60 7.17 2.44
N VAL A 247 -0.78 8.45 2.12
CA VAL A 247 -1.73 8.90 1.11
C VAL A 247 -0.99 9.71 0.09
N ALA A 248 -1.21 9.40 -1.19
CA ALA A 248 -0.52 10.05 -2.28
C ALA A 248 -1.45 10.32 -3.47
N TYR A 249 -1.16 11.42 -4.16
CA TYR A 249 -1.76 11.74 -5.46
C TYR A 249 -0.65 11.97 -6.47
N GLY A 250 -0.65 11.16 -7.53
CA GLY A 250 0.37 11.16 -8.56
C GLY A 250 -0.21 11.42 -9.94
N ILE A 251 0.61 11.99 -10.83
CA ILE A 251 0.34 12.10 -12.27
C ILE A 251 1.58 11.73 -13.07
N LEU A 252 1.39 11.01 -14.17
CA LEU A 252 2.34 10.93 -15.27
C LEU A 252 1.90 11.94 -16.32
N ALA A 253 2.74 12.91 -16.65
CA ALA A 253 2.33 14.06 -17.46
C ALA A 253 3.38 14.48 -18.47
N GLU A 254 2.89 14.99 -19.60
CA GLU A 254 3.64 15.87 -20.50
C GLU A 254 3.53 17.31 -19.98
N VAL A 255 4.67 17.99 -19.86
CA VAL A 255 4.80 19.36 -19.36
C VAL A 255 5.53 20.23 -20.37
N GLU A 256 5.47 21.56 -20.21
CA GLU A 256 6.32 22.46 -21.01
C GLU A 256 7.81 22.23 -20.69
N GLU A 257 8.15 22.22 -19.41
CA GLU A 257 9.48 21.95 -18.86
C GLU A 257 9.35 21.64 -17.36
N HIS A 258 10.41 21.07 -16.76
CA HIS A 258 10.52 20.91 -15.32
C HIS A 258 11.96 21.13 -14.82
N PRO A 259 12.17 21.51 -13.55
CA PRO A 259 13.49 21.84 -13.03
C PRO A 259 14.34 20.64 -12.57
N PHE A 260 13.82 19.41 -12.67
CA PHE A 260 14.49 18.22 -12.15
C PHE A 260 15.53 17.63 -13.09
N ASP A 261 16.63 17.12 -12.53
CA ASP A 261 17.68 16.40 -13.26
C ASP A 261 17.14 15.05 -13.77
N VAL A 262 17.19 14.83 -15.08
CA VAL A 262 16.70 13.60 -15.72
C VAL A 262 17.48 12.34 -15.35
N ASN A 263 18.70 12.47 -14.82
CA ASN A 263 19.52 11.33 -14.39
C ASN A 263 19.23 10.86 -12.96
N LYS A 264 18.51 11.67 -12.18
CA LYS A 264 18.20 11.38 -10.78
C LYS A 264 16.70 11.44 -10.54
N MET A 265 16.23 10.59 -9.63
CA MET A 265 14.87 10.70 -9.15
C MET A 265 14.82 11.52 -7.86
N VAL A 266 13.81 12.36 -7.69
CA VAL A 266 13.57 13.05 -6.42
C VAL A 266 12.82 12.10 -5.51
N PHE A 267 13.53 11.60 -4.50
CA PHE A 267 13.01 10.63 -3.54
C PHE A 267 12.12 11.30 -2.51
N MET A 268 12.55 12.42 -1.94
CA MET A 268 11.70 13.17 -1.03
C MET A 268 12.04 14.65 -1.12
N ASP A 269 11.06 15.47 -1.51
CA ASP A 269 11.18 16.93 -1.42
C ASP A 269 10.28 17.51 -0.34
N TRP A 270 10.89 17.80 0.81
CA TRP A 270 10.26 18.35 2.01
C TRP A 270 10.18 19.87 2.01
N ARG A 271 10.61 20.57 0.95
CA ARG A 271 10.52 22.05 0.88
C ARG A 271 9.07 22.50 0.90
N ASP A 272 8.78 23.56 1.65
CA ASP A 272 7.43 24.11 1.84
C ASP A 272 7.31 25.59 1.44
N SER A 273 8.35 26.15 0.81
CA SER A 273 8.39 27.54 0.31
C SER A 273 7.26 27.85 -0.67
N HIS A 274 6.79 26.84 -1.42
CA HIS A 274 5.60 26.91 -2.28
C HIS A 274 4.29 27.27 -1.54
N LEU A 275 4.26 27.15 -0.20
CA LEU A 275 3.11 27.44 0.64
C LEU A 275 3.15 28.83 1.30
N ASN A 276 4.22 29.61 1.12
CA ASN A 276 4.41 30.91 1.79
C ASN A 276 3.24 31.90 1.58
N ASN A 277 2.55 31.81 0.45
CA ASN A 277 1.42 32.68 0.11
C ASN A 277 0.05 32.13 0.58
N ASN A 278 0.01 30.97 1.22
CA ASN A 278 -1.21 30.35 1.76
C ASN A 278 -0.95 29.85 3.19
N LEU A 279 -1.08 30.75 4.17
CA LEU A 279 -0.79 30.46 5.58
C LEU A 279 -1.61 29.31 6.16
N VAL A 280 -2.85 29.12 5.69
CA VAL A 280 -3.73 28.02 6.15
C VAL A 280 -3.20 26.67 5.65
N LEU A 281 -2.82 26.58 4.37
CA LEU A 281 -2.21 25.37 3.81
C LEU A 281 -0.83 25.12 4.42
N LYS A 282 -0.07 26.19 4.68
CA LYS A 282 1.24 26.10 5.34
C LYS A 282 1.14 25.55 6.76
N GLU A 283 0.19 26.01 7.58
CA GLU A 283 0.03 25.47 8.93
C GLU A 283 -0.46 24.02 8.93
N ARG A 284 -1.33 23.64 7.98
CA ARG A 284 -1.70 22.22 7.77
C ARG A 284 -0.47 21.37 7.44
N ASN A 285 0.37 21.83 6.52
CA ASN A 285 1.60 21.14 6.14
C ASN A 285 2.64 21.10 7.26
N ARG A 286 2.74 22.16 8.07
CA ARG A 286 3.62 22.17 9.25
C ARG A 286 3.26 21.04 10.20
N ARG A 287 1.96 20.82 10.45
CA ARG A 287 1.47 19.80 11.40
C ARG A 287 1.56 18.38 10.86
N ILE A 288 1.16 18.16 9.62
CA ILE A 288 1.23 16.86 8.94
C ILE A 288 1.83 17.11 7.56
N PRO A 289 3.15 16.95 7.41
CA PRO A 289 3.84 17.34 6.19
C PRO A 289 3.61 16.35 5.06
N THR A 290 3.65 16.88 3.84
CA THR A 290 3.79 16.10 2.62
C THR A 290 5.12 16.41 1.94
N PHE A 291 5.53 15.51 1.06
CA PHE A 291 6.71 15.67 0.23
C PHE A 291 6.40 15.28 -1.20
N LEU A 292 7.20 15.76 -2.15
CA LEU A 292 7.09 15.38 -3.56
C LEU A 292 8.06 14.24 -3.89
N TYR A 293 7.55 13.22 -4.57
CA TYR A 293 8.31 12.30 -5.43
C TYR A 293 8.30 12.83 -6.86
N ALA A 294 9.45 12.80 -7.53
CA ALA A 294 9.55 13.16 -8.95
C ALA A 294 10.45 12.18 -9.72
N MET A 295 9.95 11.68 -10.84
CA MET A 295 10.60 10.70 -11.71
C MET A 295 10.64 11.26 -13.14
N PRO A 296 11.66 12.06 -13.49
CA PRO A 296 11.79 12.66 -14.81
C PRO A 296 12.23 11.62 -15.86
N PHE A 297 11.50 11.52 -16.97
CA PHE A 297 11.83 10.62 -18.10
C PHE A 297 12.54 11.37 -19.24
N SER A 298 12.20 12.64 -19.44
CA SER A 298 12.79 13.57 -20.40
C SER A 298 12.57 14.99 -19.87
N SER A 299 13.02 16.03 -20.58
CA SER A 299 12.79 17.43 -20.18
C SER A 299 11.31 17.84 -20.10
N ASP A 300 10.42 17.10 -20.76
CA ASP A 300 9.01 17.41 -20.94
C ASP A 300 8.07 16.27 -20.51
N ARG A 301 8.59 15.16 -20.00
CA ARG A 301 7.78 14.02 -19.52
C ARG A 301 8.23 13.56 -18.14
N ILE A 302 7.32 13.58 -17.18
CA ILE A 302 7.65 13.35 -15.77
C ILE A 302 6.49 12.72 -15.01
N PHE A 303 6.82 11.84 -14.05
CA PHE A 303 5.89 11.44 -13.01
C PHE A 303 6.12 12.26 -11.74
N LEU A 304 5.04 12.81 -11.18
CA LEU A 304 5.04 13.68 -10.01
C LEU A 304 4.01 13.16 -9.02
N GLU A 305 4.38 13.00 -7.76
CA GLU A 305 3.48 12.51 -6.71
C GLU A 305 3.68 13.26 -5.41
N GLU A 306 2.63 13.93 -4.92
CA GLU A 306 2.64 14.53 -3.57
C GLU A 306 2.14 13.49 -2.57
N THR A 307 2.93 13.27 -1.51
CA THR A 307 2.75 12.13 -0.61
C THR A 307 2.83 12.56 0.85
N SER A 308 1.86 12.13 1.65
CA SER A 308 1.93 12.17 3.12
C SER A 308 2.59 10.89 3.62
N LEU A 309 3.76 10.99 4.25
CA LEU A 309 4.56 9.82 4.68
C LEU A 309 3.78 8.81 5.51
N VAL A 310 3.17 9.26 6.61
CA VAL A 310 2.28 8.46 7.45
C VAL A 310 1.42 9.37 8.32
N ALA A 311 0.11 9.11 8.37
CA ALA A 311 -0.84 9.80 9.23
C ALA A 311 -1.91 8.83 9.77
N ARG A 312 -2.50 9.17 10.92
CA ARG A 312 -3.61 8.41 11.53
C ARG A 312 -4.65 9.38 12.12
N PRO A 313 -5.84 9.54 11.50
CA PRO A 313 -6.26 8.98 10.20
C PRO A 313 -5.42 9.52 9.03
N GLY A 314 -5.51 8.88 7.86
CA GLY A 314 -4.82 9.34 6.65
C GLY A 314 -5.22 10.77 6.26
N VAL A 315 -4.31 11.51 5.64
CA VAL A 315 -4.56 12.87 5.14
C VAL A 315 -5.63 12.82 4.03
N PRO A 316 -6.63 13.71 4.03
CA PRO A 316 -7.64 13.75 2.96
C PRO A 316 -7.00 13.96 1.58
N MET A 317 -7.51 13.24 0.58
CA MET A 317 -6.97 13.30 -0.80
C MET A 317 -7.01 14.72 -1.37
N GLU A 318 -8.04 15.49 -1.04
CA GLU A 318 -8.20 16.86 -1.50
C GLU A 318 -7.11 17.79 -0.94
N ASP A 319 -6.62 17.53 0.27
CA ASP A 319 -5.52 18.29 0.87
C ASP A 319 -4.20 17.99 0.16
N ILE A 320 -3.95 16.72 -0.17
CA ILE A 320 -2.78 16.31 -0.98
C ILE A 320 -2.80 16.99 -2.35
N GLN A 321 -3.95 16.97 -3.03
CA GLN A 321 -4.13 17.61 -4.33
C GLN A 321 -3.93 19.14 -4.26
N GLU A 322 -4.44 19.80 -3.22
CA GLU A 322 -4.25 21.24 -3.02
C GLU A 322 -2.76 21.61 -2.88
N ARG A 323 -2.00 20.82 -2.13
CA ARG A 323 -0.55 20.99 -1.95
C ARG A 323 0.22 20.76 -3.24
N MET A 324 -0.10 19.69 -3.97
CA MET A 324 0.50 19.40 -5.27
C MET A 324 0.30 20.58 -6.24
N VAL A 325 -0.92 21.11 -6.36
CA VAL A 325 -1.22 22.26 -7.24
C VAL A 325 -0.41 23.50 -6.83
N ALA A 326 -0.29 23.78 -5.53
CA ALA A 326 0.52 24.89 -5.04
C ALA A 326 2.01 24.70 -5.40
N ARG A 327 2.54 23.47 -5.27
CA ARG A 327 3.92 23.13 -5.61
C ARG A 327 4.19 23.26 -7.10
N LEU A 328 3.36 22.69 -7.97
CA LEU A 328 3.55 22.76 -9.42
C LEU A 328 3.55 24.21 -9.92
N ARG A 329 2.63 25.04 -9.40
CA ARG A 329 2.60 26.48 -9.71
C ARG A 329 3.89 27.18 -9.27
N HIS A 330 4.39 26.86 -8.07
CA HIS A 330 5.61 27.46 -7.53
C HIS A 330 6.85 27.08 -8.35
N LEU A 331 6.92 25.83 -8.81
CA LEU A 331 8.01 25.32 -9.65
C LEU A 331 7.90 25.75 -11.12
N GLY A 332 6.82 26.44 -11.51
CA GLY A 332 6.58 26.84 -12.90
C GLY A 332 6.21 25.68 -13.83
N ILE A 333 5.90 24.50 -13.29
CA ILE A 333 5.56 23.31 -14.08
C ILE A 333 4.15 23.49 -14.64
N LYS A 334 4.06 23.64 -15.96
CA LYS A 334 2.79 23.73 -16.69
C LYS A 334 2.51 22.39 -17.38
N VAL A 335 1.43 21.74 -16.95
CA VAL A 335 0.96 20.47 -17.50
C VAL A 335 0.25 20.72 -18.82
N LYS A 336 0.72 20.07 -19.90
CA LYS A 336 0.06 20.06 -21.21
C LYS A 336 -1.02 18.99 -21.26
N SER A 337 -0.68 17.78 -20.79
CA SER A 337 -1.58 16.63 -20.75
C SER A 337 -1.18 15.66 -19.66
N ILE A 338 -2.17 14.97 -19.09
CA ILE A 338 -1.97 13.88 -18.13
C ILE A 338 -2.15 12.56 -18.88
N GLU A 339 -1.14 11.71 -18.84
CA GLU A 339 -1.20 10.35 -19.40
C GLU A 339 -1.91 9.39 -18.44
N GLU A 340 -1.58 9.49 -17.15
CA GLU A 340 -2.13 8.65 -16.08
C GLU A 340 -2.25 9.45 -14.77
N ASP A 341 -3.28 9.17 -13.97
CA ASP A 341 -3.35 9.60 -12.57
C ASP A 341 -3.28 8.41 -11.61
N GLU A 342 -2.78 8.66 -10.40
CA GLU A 342 -2.66 7.67 -9.34
C GLU A 342 -3.20 8.22 -8.03
N ARG A 343 -4.01 7.39 -7.37
CA ARG A 343 -4.57 7.67 -6.04
C ARG A 343 -4.19 6.53 -5.11
N CYS A 344 -3.25 6.80 -4.23
CA CYS A 344 -2.69 5.76 -3.36
C CYS A 344 -3.13 5.97 -1.91
N VAL A 345 -3.60 4.89 -1.29
CA VAL A 345 -3.88 4.81 0.15
C VAL A 345 -3.27 3.51 0.66
N ILE A 346 -2.07 3.61 1.23
CA ILE A 346 -1.30 2.46 1.71
C ILE A 346 -1.50 2.36 3.22
N PRO A 347 -2.08 1.25 3.73
CA PRO A 347 -2.06 0.97 5.15
C PRO A 347 -0.62 0.64 5.57
N MET A 348 0.00 1.56 6.29
CA MET A 348 1.35 1.47 6.81
C MET A 348 1.35 0.49 7.98
N GLY A 349 1.74 -0.75 7.70
CA GLY A 349 1.68 -1.84 8.67
C GLY A 349 0.25 -2.29 8.97
N GLY A 350 -0.13 -2.32 10.25
CA GLY A 350 -1.37 -2.91 10.76
C GLY A 350 -1.12 -4.12 11.68
N PRO A 351 -2.16 -4.74 12.25
CA PRO A 351 -1.98 -5.98 12.99
C PRO A 351 -1.49 -7.10 12.05
N LEU A 352 -0.64 -7.98 12.58
CA LEU A 352 -0.42 -9.27 11.93
C LEU A 352 -1.74 -10.08 11.95
N PRO A 353 -1.97 -10.94 10.95
CA PRO A 353 -3.06 -11.91 11.03
C PRO A 353 -2.84 -12.87 12.22
N VAL A 354 -3.90 -13.56 12.62
CA VAL A 354 -3.79 -14.65 13.61
C VAL A 354 -2.87 -15.73 13.02
N ILE A 355 -1.80 -16.07 13.72
CA ILE A 355 -0.82 -17.05 13.26
C ILE A 355 -0.64 -18.11 14.36
N PRO A 356 -0.77 -19.41 14.05
CA PRO A 356 -1.15 -19.98 12.76
C PRO A 356 -2.66 -19.91 12.48
N GLN A 357 -3.04 -20.03 11.21
CA GLN A 357 -4.43 -20.23 10.78
C GLN A 357 -4.47 -20.94 9.42
N ARG A 358 -5.58 -21.61 9.10
CA ARG A 358 -5.70 -22.50 7.94
C ARG A 358 -5.54 -21.83 6.57
N VAL A 359 -5.98 -20.58 6.44
CA VAL A 359 -5.71 -19.77 5.24
C VAL A 359 -4.34 -19.13 5.37
N VAL A 360 -3.44 -19.40 4.43
CA VAL A 360 -2.14 -18.74 4.37
C VAL A 360 -2.32 -17.38 3.69
N GLY A 361 -1.59 -16.36 4.12
CA GLY A 361 -1.56 -15.06 3.46
C GLY A 361 -0.20 -14.73 2.84
N ILE A 362 -0.19 -13.86 1.83
CA ILE A 362 1.02 -13.19 1.35
C ILE A 362 0.75 -11.73 0.97
N GLY A 363 1.78 -10.88 1.09
CA GLY A 363 1.70 -9.47 0.75
C GLY A 363 0.90 -8.66 1.78
N GLY A 364 0.04 -7.75 1.30
CA GLY A 364 -0.71 -6.82 2.15
C GLY A 364 -1.58 -7.51 3.21
N THR A 365 -2.23 -8.63 2.85
CA THR A 365 -3.08 -9.40 3.77
C THR A 365 -2.26 -10.09 4.87
N ALA A 366 -1.01 -10.46 4.57
CA ALA A 366 -0.09 -11.03 5.54
C ALA A 366 0.65 -9.98 6.39
N GLY A 367 0.31 -8.69 6.29
CA GLY A 367 0.93 -7.64 7.09
C GLY A 367 2.38 -7.32 6.68
N MET A 368 2.74 -7.57 5.42
CA MET A 368 4.11 -7.42 4.90
C MET A 368 4.50 -5.99 4.50
N VAL A 369 3.55 -5.05 4.46
CA VAL A 369 3.86 -3.63 4.20
C VAL A 369 4.85 -3.13 5.24
N HIS A 370 5.91 -2.48 4.80
CA HIS A 370 6.87 -1.85 5.71
C HIS A 370 6.19 -0.73 6.51
N PRO A 371 6.05 -0.84 7.85
CA PRO A 371 5.31 0.13 8.65
C PRO A 371 5.80 1.58 8.54
N SER A 372 7.11 1.80 8.37
CA SER A 372 7.67 3.17 8.31
C SER A 372 7.81 3.77 6.90
N THR A 373 7.75 2.98 5.82
CA THR A 373 8.07 3.45 4.45
C THR A 373 6.96 3.16 3.44
N GLY A 374 6.12 2.15 3.66
CA GLY A 374 5.10 1.71 2.72
C GLY A 374 5.60 0.72 1.68
N TYR A 375 6.90 0.45 1.65
CA TYR A 375 7.49 -0.51 0.70
C TYR A 375 6.99 -1.93 0.93
N MET A 376 6.68 -2.60 -0.18
CA MET A 376 6.11 -3.95 -0.13
C MET A 376 6.50 -4.81 -1.33
N VAL A 377 6.50 -4.29 -2.57
CA VAL A 377 6.63 -5.13 -3.78
C VAL A 377 7.89 -6.01 -3.76
N ALA A 378 9.09 -5.42 -3.63
CA ALA A 378 10.33 -6.19 -3.61
C ALA A 378 10.36 -7.22 -2.47
N ARG A 379 9.96 -6.79 -1.25
CA ARG A 379 9.87 -7.67 -0.08
C ARG A 379 8.91 -8.85 -0.30
N THR A 380 7.76 -8.59 -0.92
CA THR A 380 6.76 -9.63 -1.20
C THR A 380 7.22 -10.60 -2.27
N LEU A 381 7.86 -10.12 -3.33
CA LEU A 381 8.44 -10.99 -4.36
C LEU A 381 9.58 -11.85 -3.78
N ALA A 382 10.42 -11.29 -2.92
CA ALA A 382 11.48 -12.04 -2.23
C ALA A 382 10.93 -13.10 -1.23
N ALA A 383 9.71 -12.91 -0.70
CA ALA A 383 9.07 -13.88 0.19
C ALA A 383 8.25 -14.94 -0.55
N ALA A 384 7.87 -14.70 -1.81
CA ALA A 384 7.08 -15.66 -2.59
C ALA A 384 7.76 -17.05 -2.69
N PRO A 385 9.09 -17.16 -2.90
CA PRO A 385 9.78 -18.45 -2.84
C PRO A 385 9.70 -19.15 -1.48
N ILE A 386 9.71 -18.41 -0.37
CA ILE A 386 9.60 -18.98 0.97
C ILE A 386 8.24 -19.66 1.13
N VAL A 387 7.17 -18.96 0.76
CA VAL A 387 5.80 -19.48 0.81
C VAL A 387 5.63 -20.65 -0.16
N ALA A 388 6.09 -20.51 -1.40
CA ALA A 388 5.96 -21.56 -2.41
C ALA A 388 6.70 -22.84 -2.02
N ASN A 389 7.95 -22.74 -1.55
CA ASN A 389 8.74 -23.89 -1.13
C ASN A 389 8.11 -24.60 0.08
N ALA A 390 7.56 -23.86 1.04
CA ALA A 390 6.82 -24.46 2.14
C ALA A 390 5.60 -25.24 1.63
N VAL A 391 4.78 -24.64 0.75
CA VAL A 391 3.62 -25.32 0.14
C VAL A 391 4.04 -26.58 -0.61
N VAL A 392 5.08 -26.51 -1.45
CA VAL A 392 5.61 -27.65 -2.22
C VAL A 392 6.14 -28.75 -1.30
N ARG A 393 6.90 -28.40 -0.26
CA ARG A 393 7.46 -29.37 0.69
C ARG A 393 6.37 -30.20 1.37
N TYR A 394 5.26 -29.58 1.75
CA TYR A 394 4.22 -30.26 2.52
C TYR A 394 3.14 -30.93 1.67
N LEU A 395 2.80 -30.38 0.49
CA LEU A 395 1.87 -31.02 -0.44
C LEU A 395 2.53 -32.09 -1.31
N GLY A 396 3.82 -31.93 -1.62
CA GLY A 396 4.56 -32.85 -2.51
C GLY A 396 5.21 -34.04 -1.80
N SER A 397 5.11 -34.16 -0.48
CA SER A 397 5.71 -35.28 0.27
C SER A 397 4.66 -36.29 0.73
N ASP A 398 4.84 -37.58 0.41
CA ASP A 398 4.08 -38.72 0.97
C ASP A 398 4.27 -38.91 2.49
N LYS A 399 5.06 -38.02 3.12
CA LYS A 399 5.43 -38.05 4.54
C LYS A 399 4.84 -36.87 5.30
N THR A 400 3.70 -36.34 4.88
CA THR A 400 2.96 -35.37 5.70
C THR A 400 2.68 -36.02 7.05
N PRO A 401 3.23 -35.51 8.17
CA PRO A 401 2.93 -36.08 9.47
C PRO A 401 1.42 -36.00 9.69
N VAL A 402 0.81 -37.10 10.14
CA VAL A 402 -0.62 -37.14 10.48
C VAL A 402 -0.90 -36.03 11.49
N GLY A 403 -1.66 -34.99 11.07
CA GLY A 403 -1.99 -33.84 11.91
C GLY A 403 -1.12 -32.57 11.75
N ALA A 404 -0.10 -32.57 10.88
CA ALA A 404 0.64 -31.34 10.57
C ALA A 404 -0.18 -30.43 9.64
N ASP A 405 -0.65 -29.29 10.18
CA ASP A 405 -1.33 -28.28 9.39
C ASP A 405 -0.31 -27.53 8.51
N ILE A 406 -0.33 -27.82 7.20
CA ILE A 406 0.49 -27.20 6.16
C ILE A 406 0.56 -25.68 6.34
N SER A 407 -0.58 -25.07 6.67
CA SER A 407 -0.68 -23.62 6.84
C SER A 407 0.18 -23.10 8.00
N SER A 408 0.27 -23.86 9.11
CA SER A 408 1.08 -23.49 10.28
C SER A 408 2.55 -23.38 9.94
N GLU A 409 3.06 -24.34 9.17
CA GLU A 409 4.45 -24.36 8.74
C GLU A 409 4.75 -23.26 7.73
N VAL A 410 3.82 -23.00 6.78
CA VAL A 410 3.98 -21.89 5.84
C VAL A 410 3.98 -20.54 6.57
N TRP A 411 3.13 -20.37 7.59
CA TRP A 411 3.14 -19.18 8.44
C TRP A 411 4.43 -19.04 9.25
N LYS A 412 4.96 -20.15 9.78
CA LYS A 412 6.22 -20.18 10.52
C LYS A 412 7.40 -19.76 9.63
N ASP A 413 7.43 -20.23 8.38
CA ASP A 413 8.48 -19.87 7.43
C ASP A 413 8.34 -18.42 6.93
N LEU A 414 7.11 -17.91 6.79
CA LEU A 414 6.84 -16.52 6.38
C LEU A 414 7.12 -15.50 7.50
N TRP A 415 6.70 -15.81 8.72
CA TRP A 415 6.84 -14.97 9.91
C TRP A 415 7.65 -15.67 11.02
N PRO A 416 8.92 -16.02 10.76
CA PRO A 416 9.79 -16.51 11.81
C PRO A 416 10.00 -15.39 12.85
N ILE A 417 10.43 -15.78 14.04
CA ILE A 417 10.56 -14.86 15.19
C ILE A 417 11.41 -13.64 14.85
N GLU A 418 12.49 -13.81 14.09
CA GLU A 418 13.37 -12.72 13.66
C GLU A 418 12.64 -11.70 12.79
N ARG A 419 11.73 -12.14 11.92
CA ARG A 419 10.92 -11.27 11.05
C ARG A 419 9.80 -10.57 11.81
N ARG A 420 9.19 -11.25 12.79
CA ARG A 420 8.23 -10.60 13.71
C ARG A 420 8.89 -9.49 14.52
N ARG A 421 10.03 -9.78 15.13
CA ARG A 421 10.82 -8.80 15.90
C ARG A 421 11.35 -7.64 15.04
N GLN A 422 11.82 -7.94 13.83
CA GLN A 422 12.19 -6.91 12.84
C GLN A 422 11.01 -5.97 12.56
N ARG A 423 9.82 -6.54 12.35
CA ARG A 423 8.61 -5.77 12.08
C ARG A 423 8.18 -4.91 13.27
N GLU A 424 8.29 -5.41 14.50
CA GLU A 424 8.00 -4.63 15.71
C GLU A 424 8.85 -3.36 15.80
N PHE A 425 10.13 -3.44 15.41
CA PHE A 425 10.98 -2.25 15.33
C PHE A 425 10.50 -1.26 14.26
N PHE A 426 10.03 -1.72 13.11
CA PHE A 426 9.46 -0.83 12.10
C PHE A 426 8.13 -0.20 12.57
N CYS A 427 7.31 -0.93 13.31
CA CYS A 427 6.11 -0.38 13.96
C CYS A 427 6.49 0.73 14.95
N PHE A 428 7.52 0.51 15.77
CA PHE A 428 8.10 1.53 16.65
C PHE A 428 8.53 2.78 15.87
N GLY A 429 9.26 2.61 14.75
CA GLY A 429 9.68 3.71 13.89
C GLY A 429 8.49 4.49 13.33
N MET A 430 7.45 3.79 12.87
CA MET A 430 6.21 4.41 12.39
C MET A 430 5.51 5.22 13.49
N ASP A 431 5.42 4.70 14.71
CA ASP A 431 4.78 5.39 15.84
C ASP A 431 5.51 6.68 16.25
N ILE A 432 6.82 6.77 15.99
CA ILE A 432 7.57 8.03 16.13
C ILE A 432 7.21 8.97 14.98
N LEU A 433 7.27 8.50 13.72
CA LEU A 433 6.99 9.30 12.53
C LEU A 433 5.60 9.95 12.57
N LEU A 434 4.60 9.23 13.10
CA LEU A 434 3.23 9.73 13.32
C LEU A 434 3.15 10.98 14.22
N LYS A 435 4.19 11.28 14.98
CA LYS A 435 4.24 12.40 15.95
C LYS A 435 5.16 13.53 15.50
N LEU A 436 5.81 13.42 14.35
CA LEU A 436 6.72 14.45 13.85
C LEU A 436 5.95 15.50 13.05
N ASP A 437 6.23 16.77 13.35
CA ASP A 437 5.84 17.89 12.50
C ASP A 437 6.88 18.05 11.37
N LEU A 438 6.71 19.04 10.49
CA LEU A 438 7.62 19.26 9.37
C LEU A 438 9.07 19.44 9.82
N ASP A 439 9.32 20.29 10.81
CA ASP A 439 10.69 20.60 11.25
C ASP A 439 11.37 19.38 11.90
N ALA A 440 10.63 18.61 12.70
CA ALA A 440 11.15 17.36 13.27
C ALA A 440 11.39 16.29 12.19
N THR A 441 10.50 16.22 11.19
CA THR A 441 10.64 15.31 10.05
C THR A 441 11.89 15.64 9.23
N ARG A 442 12.14 16.92 8.95
CA ARG A 442 13.35 17.39 8.26
C ARG A 442 14.61 17.00 9.00
N ARG A 443 14.68 17.27 10.31
CA ARG A 443 15.84 16.88 11.13
C ARG A 443 16.04 15.36 11.18
N PHE A 444 14.95 14.60 11.27
CA PHE A 444 15.00 13.14 11.26
C PHE A 444 15.60 12.62 9.96
N PHE A 445 15.08 13.06 8.80
CA PHE A 445 15.58 12.59 7.50
C PHE A 445 16.98 13.11 7.17
N ASP A 446 17.33 14.34 7.59
CA ASP A 446 18.69 14.83 7.49
C ASP A 446 19.67 13.89 8.22
N THR A 447 19.34 13.53 9.46
CA THR A 447 20.16 12.58 10.23
C THR A 447 20.17 11.19 9.60
N PHE A 448 19.00 10.66 9.22
CA PHE A 448 18.82 9.32 8.66
C PHE A 448 19.65 9.11 7.39
N PHE A 449 19.64 10.06 6.46
CA PHE A 449 20.39 9.97 5.21
C PHE A 449 21.87 10.36 5.35
N ASN A 450 22.30 10.94 6.48
CA ASN A 450 23.71 11.13 6.81
C ASN A 450 24.36 9.89 7.45
N LEU A 451 23.58 8.88 7.84
CA LEU A 451 24.12 7.63 8.38
C LEU A 451 24.86 6.84 7.30
N GLU A 452 25.72 5.90 7.72
CA GLU A 452 26.38 4.97 6.81
C GLU A 452 25.38 4.30 5.85
N PRO A 453 25.69 4.18 4.54
CA PRO A 453 24.76 3.66 3.53
C PRO A 453 24.07 2.34 3.91
N ARG A 454 24.80 1.41 4.52
CA ARG A 454 24.25 0.12 4.97
C ARG A 454 23.00 0.25 5.84
N TYR A 455 22.90 1.31 6.66
CA TYR A 455 21.79 1.50 7.57
C TYR A 455 20.52 1.90 6.84
N TRP A 456 20.56 2.99 6.07
CA TRP A 456 19.37 3.43 5.37
C TRP A 456 19.03 2.49 4.20
N HIS A 457 20.03 1.90 3.52
CA HIS A 457 19.80 0.86 2.50
C HIS A 457 19.06 -0.32 3.12
N GLY A 458 19.56 -0.81 4.25
CA GLY A 458 19.01 -1.97 4.91
C GLY A 458 17.64 -1.71 5.56
N PHE A 459 17.43 -0.52 6.13
CA PHE A 459 16.15 -0.13 6.70
C PHE A 459 15.07 -0.07 5.61
N LEU A 460 15.29 0.70 4.54
CA LEU A 460 14.32 0.86 3.45
C LEU A 460 14.00 -0.48 2.77
N SER A 461 14.98 -1.37 2.62
CA SER A 461 14.82 -2.69 1.99
C SER A 461 14.45 -3.83 2.96
N SER A 462 14.16 -3.55 4.24
CA SER A 462 13.89 -4.59 5.26
C SER A 462 14.99 -5.68 5.36
N ARG A 463 16.25 -5.30 5.17
CA ARG A 463 17.43 -6.17 5.28
C ARG A 463 18.06 -6.17 6.67
N LEU A 464 17.84 -5.15 7.50
CA LEU A 464 18.35 -5.10 8.88
C LEU A 464 17.46 -5.90 9.84
N PHE A 465 18.04 -6.79 10.63
CA PHE A 465 17.35 -7.50 11.72
C PHE A 465 17.53 -6.79 13.07
N LEU A 466 16.84 -7.27 14.11
CA LEU A 466 16.74 -6.58 15.39
C LEU A 466 18.09 -6.09 15.97
N PRO A 467 19.18 -6.88 16.01
CA PRO A 467 20.47 -6.36 16.52
C PRO A 467 21.00 -5.17 15.70
N GLU A 468 20.92 -5.25 14.38
CA GLU A 468 21.36 -4.18 13.47
C GLU A 468 20.42 -2.98 13.53
N LEU A 469 19.12 -3.20 13.76
CA LEU A 469 18.12 -2.15 13.95
C LEU A 469 18.33 -1.40 15.27
N VAL A 470 18.74 -2.09 16.34
CA VAL A 470 19.14 -1.44 17.60
C VAL A 470 20.37 -0.57 17.38
N LEU A 471 21.40 -1.09 16.69
CA LEU A 471 22.60 -0.31 16.34
C LEU A 471 22.25 0.89 15.43
N PHE A 472 21.36 0.69 14.46
CA PHE A 472 20.80 1.77 13.63
C PHE A 472 20.12 2.83 14.49
N GLY A 473 19.24 2.44 15.42
CA GLY A 473 18.55 3.37 16.32
C GLY A 473 19.51 4.15 17.21
N LEU A 474 20.54 3.49 17.74
CA LEU A 474 21.60 4.14 18.53
C LEU A 474 22.44 5.09 17.67
N SER A 475 22.77 4.71 16.44
CA SER A 475 23.51 5.54 15.49
C SER A 475 22.70 6.78 15.09
N LEU A 476 21.41 6.61 14.79
CA LEU A 476 20.50 7.72 14.53
C LEU A 476 20.43 8.66 15.73
N PHE A 477 20.30 8.13 16.95
CA PHE A 477 20.24 8.93 18.16
C PHE A 477 21.56 9.67 18.45
N SER A 478 22.71 9.03 18.21
CA SER A 478 24.03 9.63 18.45
C SER A 478 24.37 10.72 17.43
N HIS A 479 23.89 10.64 16.19
CA HIS A 479 24.09 11.68 15.18
C HIS A 479 23.02 12.78 15.19
N ALA A 480 21.88 12.54 15.85
CA ALA A 480 20.80 13.50 15.95
C ALA A 480 21.20 14.77 16.74
N SER A 481 20.65 15.92 16.34
CA SER A 481 20.76 17.17 17.12
C SER A 481 20.19 17.02 18.54
N ASN A 482 20.59 17.85 19.50
CA ASN A 482 20.03 17.80 20.87
C ASN A 482 18.49 17.96 20.88
N THR A 483 17.96 18.83 20.02
CA THR A 483 16.50 18.98 19.83
C THR A 483 15.88 17.68 19.34
N SER A 484 16.47 17.05 18.31
CA SER A 484 16.00 15.79 17.77
C SER A 484 16.08 14.65 18.78
N ARG A 485 17.15 14.57 19.59
CA ARG A 485 17.27 13.59 20.67
C ARG A 485 16.14 13.75 21.69
N PHE A 486 15.87 14.98 22.13
CA PHE A 486 14.76 15.26 23.03
C PHE A 486 13.41 14.86 22.42
N GLU A 487 13.19 15.14 21.14
CA GLU A 487 11.99 14.72 20.41
C GLU A 487 11.86 13.20 20.31
N ILE A 488 12.94 12.50 19.95
CA ILE A 488 12.96 11.03 19.89
C ILE A 488 12.67 10.45 21.27
N MET A 489 13.25 10.98 22.34
CA MET A 489 12.98 10.52 23.71
C MET A 489 11.51 10.76 24.08
N THR A 490 11.03 12.00 23.95
CA THR A 490 9.67 12.38 24.37
C THR A 490 8.59 11.67 23.55
N LYS A 491 8.76 11.58 22.24
CA LYS A 491 7.79 10.97 21.32
C LYS A 491 7.94 9.45 21.25
N GLY A 492 9.14 8.93 21.48
CA GLY A 492 9.51 7.52 21.32
C GLY A 492 9.49 6.67 22.59
N THR A 493 9.46 7.26 23.80
CA THR A 493 9.47 6.46 25.06
C THR A 493 8.29 5.48 25.14
N LEU A 494 7.05 5.94 24.94
CA LEU A 494 5.89 5.06 24.99
C LEU A 494 5.91 4.00 23.85
N PRO A 495 6.17 4.36 22.58
CA PRO A 495 6.39 3.38 21.52
C PRO A 495 7.49 2.35 21.83
N LEU A 496 8.60 2.77 22.46
CA LEU A 496 9.70 1.89 22.84
C LEU A 496 9.25 0.88 23.90
N VAL A 497 8.53 1.32 24.93
CA VAL A 497 7.96 0.43 25.94
C VAL A 497 7.00 -0.58 25.30
N ASN A 498 6.13 -0.14 24.38
CA ASN A 498 5.22 -1.03 23.66
C ASN A 498 5.99 -2.08 22.84
N MET A 499 7.02 -1.66 22.10
CA MET A 499 7.87 -2.57 21.34
C MET A 499 8.54 -3.60 22.26
N ILE A 500 9.13 -3.18 23.37
CA ILE A 500 9.77 -4.09 24.34
C ILE A 500 8.75 -5.10 24.88
N ASN A 501 7.55 -4.66 25.26
CA ASN A 501 6.49 -5.56 25.74
C ASN A 501 6.08 -6.59 24.67
N ASN A 502 5.94 -6.18 23.42
CA ASN A 502 5.63 -7.10 22.32
C ASN A 502 6.77 -8.09 22.07
N LEU A 503 8.03 -7.64 22.11
CA LEU A 503 9.21 -8.51 21.95
C LEU A 503 9.32 -9.56 23.07
N LEU A 504 8.88 -9.22 24.29
CA LEU A 504 8.83 -10.16 25.42
C LEU A 504 7.71 -11.20 25.27
N GLN A 505 6.54 -10.78 24.78
CA GLN A 505 5.41 -11.71 24.50
C GLN A 505 5.73 -12.68 23.35
N ASP A 506 6.52 -12.25 22.38
CA ASP A 506 6.98 -13.07 21.25
C ASP A 506 8.06 -14.11 21.66
N GLY A 507 8.54 -14.09 22.91
CA GLY A 507 9.54 -15.02 23.45
C GLY A 507 8.96 -16.30 24.07
N GLU A 508 7.63 -16.38 24.21
CA GLU A 508 6.86 -17.58 24.53
C GLU A 508 6.31 -18.19 23.23
#